data_AF-A0A7J4S893-F1
#
_entry.id   AF-A0A7J4S893-F1
#
_cell.length_a   1.000
_cell.length_b   1.000
_cell.length_c   1.000
_cell.angle_alpha   90.00
_cell.angle_beta   90.00
_cell.angle_gamma   90.00
#
_symmetry.space_group_name_H-M   'P 1'
#
loop_
_entity.id
_entity.type
_entity.pdbx_description
1 polymer ?
#
loop_
_entity_poly.entity_id
_entity_poly.type
_entity_poly.pdbx_seq_one_letter_code
_entity_poly.pdbx_strand_id
1 'polypeptide(L)'
;MQDDFQITYNHGSFSLDYEQKAGGPVTSQFTVTVAGLVEWVPSGDGQFSDGTVIAYTSLGASAFGKVPIVHNQTTAPDGVVVHSFLVQSNTMDITVNLTISEGFVTLPSGSTLTPMEAELTFQLNHLMNRTGTRLSLQLSLTSTTPGQQFILANRSWDDEHAFSQDERAVNVTNDSGSIPSSAWFAWSNHAEVNGQSSPVDVAGPEVNETTGGYDLYLSYPRVVAGTNPDQMDIVHDPSLGVVSAAYQSILEHPSTPTGIQPDIPLYAATMAAMAALVAGTVLLARRQRRERK
;
A
#
# COMPACT_ATOMS: atom_id res chain seq x y z
N MET A 1 7.96 22.08 11.00
CA MET A 1 8.66 20.81 10.78
C MET A 1 8.67 20.55 9.29
N GLN A 2 9.64 19.80 8.79
CA GLN A 2 9.65 19.41 7.38
C GLN A 2 9.85 17.91 7.36
N ASP A 3 8.76 17.21 7.12
CA ASP A 3 8.73 15.77 7.04
C ASP A 3 9.34 15.34 5.70
N ASP A 4 10.05 14.22 5.69
CA ASP A 4 10.56 13.58 4.46
C ASP A 4 10.03 12.14 4.37
N PHE A 5 9.62 11.78 3.15
CA PHE A 5 8.92 10.55 2.83
C PHE A 5 9.48 9.98 1.54
N GLN A 6 10.01 8.76 1.63
CA GLN A 6 10.58 8.08 0.48
C GLN A 6 9.98 6.69 0.33
N ILE A 7 9.50 6.39 -0.87
CA ILE A 7 9.13 5.04 -1.26
C ILE A 7 10.17 4.49 -2.24
N THR A 8 10.70 3.31 -1.92
CA THR A 8 11.57 2.54 -2.80
C THR A 8 10.89 1.26 -3.24
N TYR A 9 10.87 1.02 -4.56
CA TYR A 9 10.43 -0.24 -5.13
C TYR A 9 11.62 -1.14 -5.48
N ASN A 10 11.53 -2.42 -5.10
CA ASN A 10 12.48 -3.46 -5.52
C ASN A 10 11.78 -4.82 -5.66
N HIS A 11 11.54 -5.26 -6.89
CA HIS A 11 11.07 -6.61 -7.21
C HIS A 11 9.84 -7.09 -6.40
N GLY A 12 8.81 -6.25 -6.28
CA GLY A 12 7.59 -6.56 -5.52
C GLY A 12 7.64 -6.19 -4.04
N SER A 13 8.74 -5.61 -3.58
CA SER A 13 8.85 -4.97 -2.27
C SER A 13 8.77 -3.46 -2.39
N PHE A 14 8.00 -2.85 -1.49
CA PHE A 14 7.80 -1.40 -1.36
C PHE A 14 8.26 -1.00 0.04
N SER A 15 9.40 -0.33 0.11
CA SER A 15 9.97 0.17 1.36
C SER A 15 9.58 1.62 1.55
N LEU A 16 9.05 1.96 2.72
CA LEU A 16 8.73 3.32 3.13
C LEU A 16 9.72 3.73 4.20
N ASP A 17 10.40 4.84 3.95
CA ASP A 17 11.28 5.52 4.89
C ASP A 17 10.68 6.88 5.24
N TYR A 18 10.61 7.17 6.54
CA TYR A 18 10.03 8.39 7.05
C TYR A 18 10.96 9.09 8.03
N GLU A 19 11.19 10.38 7.80
CA GLU A 19 11.90 11.27 8.70
C GLU A 19 10.98 12.43 9.13
N GLN A 20 10.72 12.60 10.43
CA GLN A 20 9.98 13.77 10.95
C GLN A 20 10.69 15.12 10.70
N LYS A 21 11.99 15.05 10.36
CA LYS A 21 12.79 16.20 9.99
C LYS A 21 13.72 15.79 8.87
N ALA A 22 13.56 16.39 7.70
CA ALA A 22 14.39 16.12 6.52
C ALA A 22 15.90 16.17 6.83
N GLY A 23 16.62 15.12 6.42
CA GLY A 23 18.04 14.90 6.72
C GLY A 23 18.31 14.51 8.17
N GLY A 24 17.27 14.05 8.89
CA GLY A 24 17.31 13.61 10.27
C GLY A 24 17.47 12.09 10.40
N PRO A 25 17.38 11.53 11.62
CA PRO A 25 17.29 10.08 11.76
C PRO A 25 15.94 9.58 11.24
N VAL A 26 15.97 8.45 10.54
CA VAL A 26 14.77 7.70 10.14
C VAL A 26 13.92 7.42 11.39
N THR A 27 12.71 7.94 11.38
CA THR A 27 11.72 7.80 12.46
C THR A 27 10.93 6.51 12.32
N SER A 28 10.67 6.08 11.07
CA SER A 28 10.07 4.79 10.75
C SER A 28 10.59 4.27 9.43
N GLN A 29 10.87 2.97 9.37
CA GLN A 29 11.16 2.26 8.13
C GLN A 29 10.43 0.92 8.14
N PHE A 30 9.56 0.68 7.17
CA PHE A 30 8.97 -0.64 6.97
C PHE A 30 8.85 -0.97 5.49
N THR A 31 8.65 -2.25 5.20
CA THR A 31 8.54 -2.76 3.83
C THR A 31 7.34 -3.66 3.71
N VAL A 32 6.55 -3.45 2.67
CA VAL A 32 5.47 -4.35 2.22
C VAL A 32 5.98 -5.13 1.02
N THR A 33 6.02 -6.46 1.14
CA THR A 33 6.40 -7.35 0.03
C THR A 33 5.20 -8.14 -0.44
N VAL A 34 4.92 -8.07 -1.73
CA VAL A 34 3.95 -8.94 -2.41
C VAL A 34 4.58 -10.34 -2.51
N ALA A 35 4.28 -11.20 -1.54
CA ALA A 35 5.02 -12.44 -1.30
C ALA A 35 4.50 -13.61 -2.15
N GLY A 36 3.18 -13.74 -2.28
CA GLY A 36 2.59 -14.86 -3.01
C GLY A 36 1.09 -14.80 -3.17
N LEU A 37 0.58 -15.69 -4.03
CA LEU A 37 -0.83 -16.02 -4.11
C LEU A 37 -1.05 -17.40 -3.50
N VAL A 38 -2.07 -17.51 -2.66
CA VAL A 38 -2.37 -18.72 -1.90
C VAL A 38 -3.77 -19.18 -2.29
N GLU A 39 -3.88 -20.38 -2.85
CA GLU A 39 -5.17 -21.04 -3.00
C GLU A 39 -5.43 -21.96 -1.82
N TRP A 40 -6.63 -21.87 -1.25
CA TRP A 40 -6.98 -22.62 -0.05
C TRP A 40 -8.46 -23.02 -0.05
N VAL A 41 -8.77 -24.05 0.75
CA VAL A 41 -10.14 -24.57 0.89
C VAL A 41 -10.78 -23.98 2.14
N PRO A 42 -11.93 -23.30 2.07
CA PRO A 42 -12.57 -22.78 3.25
C PRO A 42 -12.95 -23.90 4.23
N SER A 43 -12.52 -23.77 5.49
CA SER A 43 -12.96 -24.59 6.63
C SER A 43 -14.29 -24.11 7.19
N GLY A 44 -14.83 -24.78 8.23
CA GLY A 44 -16.21 -24.61 8.69
C GLY A 44 -16.69 -23.17 8.97
N ASP A 45 -15.80 -22.26 9.35
CA ASP A 45 -16.05 -20.82 9.57
C ASP A 45 -15.79 -19.92 8.35
N GLY A 46 -15.26 -20.50 7.26
CA GLY A 46 -14.95 -19.80 6.03
C GLY A 46 -13.69 -18.94 6.08
N GLN A 47 -12.91 -18.99 7.16
CA GLN A 47 -11.71 -18.17 7.34
C GLN A 47 -10.44 -18.86 6.82
N PHE A 48 -9.46 -18.04 6.44
CA PHE A 48 -8.15 -18.51 6.02
C PHE A 48 -7.42 -19.19 7.19
N SER A 49 -6.75 -20.29 6.90
CA SER A 49 -5.85 -20.97 7.82
C SER A 49 -4.77 -21.70 7.03
N ASP A 50 -3.51 -21.60 7.46
CA ASP A 50 -2.36 -22.24 6.79
C ASP A 50 -2.55 -23.74 6.53
N GLY A 51 -3.29 -24.44 7.41
CA GLY A 51 -3.59 -25.86 7.25
C GLY A 51 -4.51 -26.20 6.08
N THR A 52 -5.09 -25.20 5.42
CA THR A 52 -6.05 -25.35 4.31
C THR A 52 -5.49 -25.00 2.93
N VAL A 53 -4.21 -24.61 2.87
CA VAL A 53 -3.51 -24.26 1.64
C VAL A 53 -3.36 -25.49 0.73
N ILE A 54 -3.70 -25.31 -0.55
CA ILE A 54 -3.60 -26.36 -1.56
C ILE A 54 -2.64 -26.02 -2.70
N ALA A 55 -2.38 -24.72 -2.94
CA ALA A 55 -1.41 -24.27 -3.91
C ALA A 55 -0.83 -22.92 -3.50
N TYR A 56 0.42 -22.69 -3.91
CA TYR A 56 1.15 -21.46 -3.66
C TYR A 56 1.87 -21.01 -4.92
N THR A 57 1.60 -19.79 -5.35
CA THR A 57 2.33 -19.11 -6.43
C THR A 57 3.25 -18.08 -5.79
N SER A 58 4.55 -18.37 -5.78
CA SER A 58 5.55 -17.44 -5.23
C SER A 58 5.64 -16.18 -6.09
N LEU A 59 5.43 -15.03 -5.46
CA LEU A 59 5.67 -13.70 -6.02
C LEU A 59 7.01 -13.14 -5.50
N GLY A 60 7.23 -11.83 -5.61
CA GLY A 60 8.50 -11.18 -5.28
C GLY A 60 9.50 -11.25 -6.43
N ALA A 61 10.78 -11.52 -6.15
CA ALA A 61 11.84 -11.47 -7.15
C ALA A 61 11.70 -12.51 -8.29
N SER A 62 10.99 -13.60 -8.08
CA SER A 62 10.63 -14.57 -9.13
C SER A 62 9.66 -13.95 -10.16
N ALA A 63 8.62 -13.28 -9.68
CA ALA A 63 7.56 -12.70 -10.49
C ALA A 63 7.94 -11.32 -11.05
N PHE A 64 8.58 -10.48 -10.25
CA PHE A 64 8.92 -9.09 -10.59
C PHE A 64 10.42 -8.89 -10.90
N GLY A 65 11.21 -9.96 -10.96
CA GLY A 65 12.62 -9.86 -11.34
C GLY A 65 12.78 -9.37 -12.78
N LYS A 66 13.54 -8.29 -12.97
CA LYS A 66 13.91 -7.74 -14.29
C LYS A 66 12.73 -7.30 -15.18
N VAL A 67 11.54 -7.12 -14.61
CA VAL A 67 10.40 -6.54 -15.33
C VAL A 67 10.60 -5.04 -15.52
N PRO A 68 10.18 -4.47 -16.66
CA PRO A 68 10.20 -3.03 -16.84
C PRO A 68 9.15 -2.35 -15.93
N ILE A 69 9.48 -1.16 -15.47
CA ILE A 69 8.55 -0.27 -14.77
C ILE A 69 8.12 0.79 -15.78
N VAL A 70 6.81 0.92 -15.99
CA VAL A 70 6.25 1.96 -16.86
C VAL A 70 5.86 3.14 -15.98
N HIS A 71 6.52 4.28 -16.18
CA HIS A 71 6.20 5.53 -15.50
C HIS A 71 5.26 6.37 -16.38
N ASN A 72 4.21 6.90 -15.76
CA ASN A 72 3.34 7.90 -16.34
C ASN A 72 3.20 9.10 -15.39
N GLN A 73 3.00 10.28 -15.96
CA GLN A 73 2.73 11.51 -15.21
C GLN A 73 1.50 12.18 -15.80
N THR A 74 0.58 12.56 -14.93
CA THR A 74 -0.62 13.32 -15.28
C THR A 74 -0.73 14.56 -14.40
N THR A 75 -1.65 15.45 -14.78
CA THR A 75 -1.97 16.64 -14.01
C THR A 75 -3.48 16.64 -13.79
N ALA A 76 -3.89 16.66 -12.52
CA ALA A 76 -5.27 16.75 -12.11
C ALA A 76 -5.87 18.13 -12.48
N PRO A 77 -7.20 18.29 -12.54
CA PRO A 77 -7.85 19.52 -12.98
C PRO A 77 -7.46 20.78 -12.18
N ASP A 78 -7.04 20.61 -10.93
CA ASP A 78 -6.57 21.65 -10.00
C ASP A 78 -5.06 21.96 -10.14
N GLY A 79 -4.37 21.31 -11.09
CA GLY A 79 -2.95 21.50 -11.35
C GLY A 79 -2.03 20.59 -10.55
N VAL A 80 -2.56 19.71 -9.71
CA VAL A 80 -1.75 18.75 -8.93
C VAL A 80 -1.14 17.70 -9.85
N VAL A 81 0.16 17.43 -9.68
CA VAL A 81 0.86 16.40 -10.45
C VAL A 81 0.68 15.04 -9.78
N VAL A 82 0.34 14.03 -10.59
CA VAL A 82 0.18 12.64 -10.16
C VAL A 82 1.15 11.76 -10.96
N HIS A 83 1.89 10.91 -10.24
CA HIS A 83 2.82 9.94 -10.80
C HIS A 83 2.25 8.54 -10.63
N SER A 84 2.31 7.73 -11.69
CA SER A 84 1.93 6.32 -11.66
C SER A 84 3.08 5.44 -12.16
N PHE A 85 3.36 4.35 -11.45
CA PHE A 85 4.40 3.38 -11.78
C PHE A 85 3.77 2.00 -11.88
N LEU A 86 3.58 1.55 -13.12
CA LEU A 86 2.96 0.26 -13.41
C LEU A 86 4.03 -0.81 -13.59
N VAL A 87 3.82 -1.94 -12.91
CA VAL A 87 4.69 -3.11 -12.99
C VAL A 87 3.85 -4.37 -13.16
N GLN A 88 3.98 -5.01 -14.32
CA GLN A 88 3.38 -6.31 -14.59
C GLN A 88 4.37 -7.43 -14.25
N SER A 89 3.91 -8.45 -13.53
CA SER A 89 4.71 -9.64 -13.24
C SER A 89 5.01 -10.46 -14.51
N ASN A 90 6.11 -11.21 -14.50
CA ASN A 90 6.49 -12.14 -15.57
C ASN A 90 5.49 -13.29 -15.77
N THR A 91 4.75 -13.66 -14.72
CA THR A 91 3.72 -14.70 -14.81
C THR A 91 2.39 -14.17 -15.34
N MET A 92 2.23 -12.84 -15.40
CA MET A 92 0.99 -12.13 -15.73
C MET A 92 -0.15 -12.32 -14.71
N ASP A 93 0.09 -13.03 -13.62
CA ASP A 93 -0.93 -13.26 -12.57
C ASP A 93 -1.23 -12.01 -11.75
N ILE A 94 -0.30 -11.05 -11.75
CA ILE A 94 -0.44 -9.80 -11.01
C ILE A 94 0.17 -8.61 -11.76
N THR A 95 -0.53 -7.49 -11.69
CA THR A 95 -0.02 -6.16 -12.02
C THR A 95 -0.14 -5.28 -10.78
N VAL A 96 0.89 -4.48 -10.52
CA VAL A 96 0.91 -3.51 -9.43
C VAL A 96 1.05 -2.11 -10.01
N ASN A 97 0.21 -1.18 -9.59
CA ASN A 97 0.31 0.23 -9.92
C ASN A 97 0.55 1.04 -8.64
N LEU A 98 1.72 1.67 -8.52
CA LEU A 98 2.01 2.62 -7.45
C LEU A 98 1.62 4.02 -7.91
N THR A 99 0.71 4.68 -7.22
CA THR A 99 0.28 6.06 -7.50
C THR A 99 0.67 6.98 -6.35
N ILE A 100 1.36 8.08 -6.67
CA ILE A 100 1.79 9.13 -5.73
C ILE A 100 1.32 10.48 -6.28
N SER A 101 0.91 11.38 -5.39
CA SER A 101 0.46 12.72 -5.73
C SER A 101 1.27 13.80 -5.01
N GLU A 102 1.54 14.91 -5.69
CA GLU A 102 2.17 16.10 -5.08
C GLU A 102 1.19 16.94 -4.24
N GLY A 103 -0.10 16.60 -4.28
CA GLY A 103 -1.21 17.29 -3.63
C GLY A 103 -2.35 16.32 -3.26
N PHE A 104 -3.45 16.84 -2.73
CA PHE A 104 -4.65 16.03 -2.50
C PHE A 104 -5.36 15.77 -3.83
N VAL A 105 -5.65 14.52 -4.15
CA VAL A 105 -6.35 14.14 -5.40
C VAL A 105 -7.43 13.13 -5.12
N THR A 106 -8.66 13.42 -5.55
CA THR A 106 -9.74 12.43 -5.52
C THR A 106 -9.54 11.38 -6.60
N LEU A 107 -9.47 10.12 -6.19
CA LEU A 107 -9.30 8.97 -7.06
C LEU A 107 -10.65 8.50 -7.63
N PRO A 108 -10.64 7.71 -8.73
CA PRO A 108 -11.87 7.17 -9.31
C PRO A 108 -12.71 6.31 -8.35
N SER A 109 -12.08 5.69 -7.35
CA SER A 109 -12.74 4.95 -6.27
C SER A 109 -13.56 5.85 -5.33
N GLY A 110 -13.32 7.16 -5.35
CA GLY A 110 -13.94 8.15 -4.47
C GLY A 110 -13.11 8.47 -3.22
N SER A 111 -12.02 7.74 -2.96
CA SER A 111 -11.04 8.08 -1.93
C SER A 111 -10.20 9.30 -2.35
N THR A 112 -9.54 9.93 -1.40
CA THR A 112 -8.62 11.06 -1.62
C THR A 112 -7.20 10.61 -1.32
N LEU A 113 -6.36 10.57 -2.35
CA LEU A 113 -4.93 10.34 -2.21
C LEU A 113 -4.28 11.58 -1.61
N THR A 114 -3.63 11.42 -0.46
CA THR A 114 -2.88 12.48 0.20
C THR A 114 -1.41 12.53 -0.27
N PRO A 115 -0.72 13.68 -0.12
CA PRO A 115 0.72 13.77 -0.40
C PRO A 115 1.62 12.93 0.54
N MET A 116 1.03 12.28 1.56
CA MET A 116 1.74 11.59 2.63
C MET A 116 1.65 10.06 2.50
N GLU A 117 1.12 9.59 1.38
CA GLU A 117 0.92 8.18 1.10
C GLU A 117 1.14 7.86 -0.38
N ALA A 118 1.09 6.58 -0.67
CA ALA A 118 0.95 6.08 -2.02
C ALA A 118 -0.10 4.98 -2.07
N GLU A 119 -0.93 5.02 -3.11
CA GLU A 119 -1.83 3.93 -3.44
C GLU A 119 -1.07 2.84 -4.20
N LEU A 120 -1.35 1.59 -3.86
CA LEU A 120 -0.81 0.36 -4.43
C LEU A 120 -1.95 -0.45 -5.04
N THR A 121 -2.44 -0.08 -6.22
CA THR A 121 -3.47 -0.87 -6.89
C THR A 121 -2.91 -2.22 -7.32
N PHE A 122 -3.47 -3.30 -6.79
CA PHE A 122 -3.22 -4.67 -7.20
C PHE A 122 -4.31 -5.14 -8.16
N GLN A 123 -3.89 -5.62 -9.33
CA GLN A 123 -4.76 -6.30 -10.29
C GLN A 123 -4.30 -7.74 -10.41
N LEU A 124 -5.08 -8.68 -9.89
CA LEU A 124 -4.81 -10.11 -9.96
C LEU A 124 -5.60 -10.70 -11.12
N ASN A 125 -4.96 -11.53 -11.93
CA ASN A 125 -5.57 -12.32 -12.99
C ASN A 125 -5.09 -13.76 -12.83
N HIS A 126 -5.80 -14.55 -12.03
CA HIS A 126 -5.32 -15.86 -11.58
C HIS A 126 -6.27 -16.97 -12.02
N LEU A 127 -5.70 -18.05 -12.57
CA LEU A 127 -6.43 -19.27 -12.89
C LEU A 127 -6.33 -20.25 -11.70
N MET A 128 -7.46 -20.48 -11.03
CA MET A 128 -7.54 -21.37 -9.88
C MET A 128 -7.23 -22.82 -10.27
N ASN A 129 -6.43 -23.51 -9.46
CA ASN A 129 -6.08 -24.91 -9.65
C ASN A 129 -7.25 -25.85 -9.33
N ARG A 130 -8.18 -25.42 -8.48
CA ARG A 130 -9.30 -26.25 -8.03
C ARG A 130 -10.56 -25.45 -7.77
N THR A 131 -11.66 -25.89 -8.39
CA THR A 131 -13.00 -25.36 -8.14
C THR A 131 -13.39 -25.43 -6.65
N GLY A 132 -14.03 -24.39 -6.13
CA GLY A 132 -14.51 -24.32 -4.74
C GLY A 132 -13.47 -23.84 -3.72
N THR A 133 -12.32 -23.36 -4.18
CA THR A 133 -11.29 -22.72 -3.35
C THR A 133 -11.43 -21.21 -3.36
N ARG A 134 -10.70 -20.56 -2.44
CA ARG A 134 -10.55 -19.11 -2.35
C ARG A 134 -9.11 -18.74 -2.64
N LEU A 135 -8.90 -17.48 -3.03
CA LEU A 135 -7.58 -16.92 -3.29
C LEU A 135 -7.23 -15.91 -2.20
N SER A 136 -6.01 -15.96 -1.69
CA SER A 136 -5.47 -14.92 -0.82
C SER A 136 -4.19 -14.34 -1.41
N LEU A 137 -4.07 -13.02 -1.32
CA LEU A 137 -2.81 -12.31 -1.52
C LEU A 137 -2.03 -12.33 -0.20
N GLN A 138 -0.87 -12.98 -0.19
CA GLN A 138 0.07 -12.94 0.91
C GLN A 138 0.97 -11.71 0.77
N LEU A 139 0.95 -10.87 1.79
CA LEU A 139 1.86 -9.75 1.98
C LEU A 139 2.80 -10.08 3.14
N SER A 140 4.08 -9.78 2.98
CA SER A 140 5.07 -9.88 4.05
C SER A 140 5.54 -8.49 4.46
N LEU A 141 5.34 -8.17 5.73
CA LEU A 141 5.65 -6.90 6.36
C LEU A 141 6.93 -7.05 7.18
N THR A 142 7.93 -6.23 6.90
CA THR A 142 9.21 -6.27 7.62
C THR A 142 9.66 -4.88 8.02
N SER A 143 10.45 -4.80 9.08
CA SER A 143 11.13 -3.58 9.50
C SER A 143 12.58 -3.88 9.87
N THR A 144 13.45 -2.92 9.58
CA THR A 144 14.84 -2.86 10.05
C THR A 144 14.96 -2.06 11.35
N THR A 145 13.91 -1.34 11.74
CA THR A 145 13.85 -0.56 12.97
C THR A 145 13.64 -1.52 14.15
N PRO A 146 14.59 -1.62 15.10
CA PRO A 146 14.46 -2.53 16.22
C PRO A 146 13.22 -2.21 17.07
N GLY A 147 12.47 -3.24 17.47
CA GLY A 147 11.29 -3.08 18.32
C GLY A 147 10.02 -2.60 17.58
N GLN A 148 10.04 -2.50 16.25
CA GLN A 148 8.83 -2.20 15.50
C GLN A 148 7.84 -3.36 15.54
N GLN A 149 6.58 -3.02 15.78
CA GLN A 149 5.43 -3.93 15.77
C GLN A 149 4.45 -3.52 14.67
N PHE A 150 3.77 -4.53 14.14
CA PHE A 150 2.73 -4.40 13.14
C PHE A 150 1.40 -4.75 13.82
N ILE A 151 0.58 -3.73 14.10
CA ILE A 151 -0.64 -3.87 14.90
C ILE A 151 -1.84 -3.64 14.00
N LEU A 152 -2.74 -4.62 13.94
CA LEU A 152 -4.00 -4.49 13.21
C LEU A 152 -4.89 -3.42 13.85
N ALA A 153 -5.40 -2.52 13.02
CA ALA A 153 -6.36 -1.49 13.37
C ALA A 153 -7.65 -1.70 12.55
N ASN A 154 -8.80 -1.49 13.22
CA ASN A 154 -10.11 -1.65 12.59
C ASN A 154 -10.49 -0.50 11.65
N ARG A 155 -9.71 0.59 11.67
CA ARG A 155 -9.86 1.77 10.82
C ARG A 155 -8.46 2.25 10.42
N SER A 156 -8.30 2.74 9.19
CA SER A 156 -7.09 3.42 8.75
C SER A 156 -7.06 4.87 9.23
N TRP A 157 -5.89 5.51 9.16
CA TRP A 157 -5.79 6.95 9.41
C TRP A 157 -6.66 7.74 8.43
N ASP A 158 -6.75 7.31 7.16
CA ASP A 158 -7.58 7.94 6.13
C ASP A 158 -9.07 7.79 6.41
N ASP A 159 -9.53 6.64 6.89
CA ASP A 159 -10.91 6.43 7.33
C ASP A 159 -11.25 7.30 8.55
N GLU A 160 -10.32 7.42 9.50
CA GLU A 160 -10.49 8.31 10.66
C GLU A 160 -10.62 9.79 10.28
N HIS A 161 -9.99 10.21 9.19
CA HIS A 161 -9.97 11.60 8.70
C HIS A 161 -10.87 11.84 7.47
N ALA A 162 -11.65 10.83 7.07
CA ALA A 162 -12.58 10.86 5.93
C ALA A 162 -11.93 11.11 4.56
N PHE A 163 -10.66 10.73 4.39
CA PHE A 163 -10.01 10.63 3.08
C PHE A 163 -10.38 9.32 2.37
N SER A 164 -10.70 8.27 3.13
CA SER A 164 -11.25 7.03 2.61
C SER A 164 -12.42 6.56 3.49
N GLN A 165 -13.07 5.45 3.11
CA GLN A 165 -14.20 4.87 3.84
C GLN A 165 -14.09 3.34 3.87
N ASP A 166 -14.48 2.77 5.02
CA ASP A 166 -14.53 1.31 5.23
C ASP A 166 -13.19 0.61 4.99
N GLU A 167 -12.14 1.16 5.60
CA GLU A 167 -10.78 0.61 5.52
C GLU A 167 -10.34 -0.01 6.83
N ARG A 168 -9.37 -0.92 6.73
CA ARG A 168 -8.55 -1.39 7.84
C ARG A 168 -7.10 -1.05 7.59
N ALA A 169 -6.29 -1.12 8.64
CA ALA A 169 -4.87 -0.89 8.52
C ALA A 169 -4.04 -1.79 9.42
N VAL A 170 -2.77 -1.92 9.07
CA VAL A 170 -1.70 -2.29 9.99
C VAL A 170 -0.94 -1.02 10.33
N ASN A 171 -0.96 -0.64 11.59
CA ASN A 171 -0.16 0.43 12.14
C ASN A 171 1.26 -0.07 12.43
N VAL A 172 2.25 0.73 12.05
CA VAL A 172 3.66 0.47 12.34
C VAL A 172 4.08 1.35 13.52
N THR A 173 4.33 0.72 14.66
CA THR A 173 4.62 1.40 15.94
C THR A 173 5.96 0.94 16.51
N ASN A 174 6.66 1.85 17.21
CA ASN A 174 7.84 1.49 18.00
C ASN A 174 7.37 1.08 19.42
N ASP A 175 7.73 -0.12 19.88
CA ASP A 175 7.34 -0.72 21.17
C ASP A 175 5.83 -0.92 21.40
N SER A 176 5.49 -1.64 22.49
CA SER A 176 4.20 -2.29 22.78
C SER A 176 2.99 -1.34 23.05
N GLY A 177 2.76 -0.36 22.18
CA GLY A 177 1.55 0.44 22.14
C GLY A 177 1.60 1.80 22.87
N SER A 178 2.77 2.23 23.36
CA SER A 178 2.91 3.53 24.05
C SER A 178 3.36 4.69 23.17
N ILE A 179 3.79 4.43 21.94
CA ILE A 179 4.21 5.47 20.98
C ILE A 179 3.18 5.52 19.84
N PRO A 180 2.69 6.72 19.45
CA PRO A 180 1.80 6.88 18.29
C PRO A 180 2.40 6.25 17.02
N SER A 181 1.57 5.68 16.16
CA SER A 181 2.03 5.19 14.86
C SER A 181 2.60 6.34 14.03
N SER A 182 3.75 6.09 13.42
CA SER A 182 4.39 7.03 12.49
C SER A 182 4.13 6.65 11.04
N ALA A 183 3.74 5.40 10.78
CA ALA A 183 3.42 4.91 9.45
C ALA A 183 2.38 3.78 9.50
N TRP A 184 1.78 3.50 8.36
CA TRP A 184 0.69 2.54 8.23
C TRP A 184 0.66 1.90 6.83
N PHE A 185 0.04 0.73 6.76
CA PHE A 185 -0.40 0.08 5.52
C PHE A 185 -1.91 -0.18 5.64
N ALA A 186 -2.71 0.35 4.71
CA ALA A 186 -4.17 0.29 4.76
C ALA A 186 -4.75 -0.38 3.51
N TRP A 187 -5.99 -0.84 3.62
CA TRP A 187 -6.74 -1.43 2.52
C TRP A 187 -8.24 -1.29 2.75
N SER A 188 -9.01 -1.30 1.65
CA SER A 188 -10.47 -1.35 1.71
C SER A 188 -10.95 -2.72 2.21
N ASN A 189 -12.00 -2.73 3.03
CA ASN A 189 -12.67 -3.99 3.40
C ASN A 189 -13.40 -4.64 2.20
N HIS A 190 -13.41 -4.00 1.04
CA HIS A 190 -13.98 -4.49 -0.20
C HIS A 190 -12.98 -4.45 -1.35
N ALA A 191 -13.08 -5.43 -2.24
CA ALA A 191 -12.35 -5.48 -3.50
C ALA A 191 -13.31 -5.79 -4.63
N GLU A 192 -12.97 -5.38 -5.85
CA GLU A 192 -13.70 -5.84 -7.04
C GLU A 192 -13.23 -7.25 -7.38
N VAL A 193 -14.14 -8.23 -7.34
CA VAL A 193 -13.87 -9.61 -7.72
C VAL A 193 -14.79 -9.99 -8.87
N ASN A 194 -14.21 -10.26 -10.04
CA ASN A 194 -14.92 -10.59 -11.28
C ASN A 194 -16.04 -9.58 -11.59
N GLY A 195 -15.77 -8.28 -11.40
CA GLY A 195 -16.72 -7.19 -11.63
C GLY A 195 -17.70 -6.90 -10.50
N GLN A 196 -17.58 -7.59 -9.35
CA GLN A 196 -18.47 -7.41 -8.20
C GLN A 196 -17.71 -6.96 -6.96
N SER A 197 -18.17 -5.88 -6.33
CA SER A 197 -17.69 -5.47 -5.00
C SER A 197 -17.96 -6.58 -3.99
N SER A 198 -16.90 -7.07 -3.36
CA SER A 198 -16.91 -8.26 -2.51
C SER A 198 -16.10 -8.02 -1.23
N PRO A 199 -16.52 -8.59 -0.08
CA PRO A 199 -15.79 -8.45 1.18
C PRO A 199 -14.42 -9.12 1.13
N VAL A 200 -13.42 -8.46 1.72
CA VAL A 200 -12.06 -8.98 1.89
C VAL A 200 -11.93 -9.52 3.32
N ASP A 201 -11.66 -10.82 3.44
CA ASP A 201 -11.35 -11.45 4.72
C ASP A 201 -9.85 -11.30 5.01
N VAL A 202 -9.50 -11.02 6.28
CA VAL A 202 -8.11 -10.76 6.70
C VAL A 202 -7.66 -11.79 7.72
N ALA A 203 -6.45 -12.32 7.52
CA ALA A 203 -5.72 -13.08 8.54
C ALA A 203 -4.33 -12.46 8.76
N GLY A 204 -3.92 -12.33 10.03
CA GLY A 204 -2.70 -11.62 10.43
C GLY A 204 -2.90 -10.14 10.82
N PRO A 205 -1.82 -9.39 11.03
CA PRO A 205 -0.42 -9.78 10.82
C PRO A 205 0.07 -10.83 11.85
N GLU A 206 0.61 -11.95 11.39
CA GLU A 206 1.20 -13.00 12.24
C GLU A 206 2.72 -13.06 12.07
N VAL A 207 3.46 -13.30 13.15
CA VAL A 207 4.94 -13.38 13.10
C VAL A 207 5.36 -14.59 12.27
N ASN A 208 6.14 -14.34 11.22
CA ASN A 208 6.83 -15.37 10.47
C ASN A 208 8.23 -15.60 11.07
N GLU A 209 8.34 -16.63 11.92
CA GLU A 209 9.58 -17.00 12.60
C GLU A 209 10.75 -17.35 11.66
N THR A 210 10.46 -17.65 10.39
CA THR A 210 11.49 -17.97 9.40
C THR A 210 12.13 -16.72 8.81
N THR A 211 11.34 -15.68 8.57
CA THR A 211 11.82 -14.43 7.95
C THR A 211 12.07 -13.32 8.97
N GLY A 212 11.54 -13.45 10.19
CA GLY A 212 11.53 -12.39 11.19
C GLY A 212 10.57 -11.23 10.86
N GLY A 213 9.71 -11.41 9.85
CA GLY A 213 8.67 -10.46 9.45
C GLY A 213 7.29 -10.86 9.97
N TYR A 214 6.26 -10.20 9.44
CA TYR A 214 4.87 -10.50 9.70
C TYR A 214 4.16 -10.82 8.39
N ASP A 215 3.37 -11.89 8.35
CA ASP A 215 2.56 -12.22 7.18
C ASP A 215 1.11 -11.74 7.38
N LEU A 216 0.57 -11.13 6.34
CA LEU A 216 -0.79 -10.63 6.24
C LEU A 216 -1.44 -11.24 4.99
N TYR A 217 -2.62 -11.83 5.14
CA TYR A 217 -3.37 -12.44 4.05
C TYR A 217 -4.65 -11.66 3.78
N LEU A 218 -4.76 -11.10 2.59
CA LEU A 218 -5.99 -10.49 2.07
C LEU A 218 -6.71 -11.52 1.22
N SER A 219 -7.87 -11.99 1.68
CA SER A 219 -8.56 -13.15 1.11
C SER A 219 -9.82 -12.73 0.39
N TYR A 220 -9.98 -13.24 -0.83
CA TYR A 220 -11.05 -12.84 -1.74
C TYR A 220 -12.04 -14.00 -1.92
N PRO A 221 -13.35 -13.73 -1.84
CA PRO A 221 -14.36 -14.75 -2.07
C PRO A 221 -14.37 -15.14 -3.54
N ARG A 222 -14.78 -16.38 -3.82
CA ARG A 222 -14.97 -16.82 -5.19
C ARG A 222 -16.30 -16.32 -5.72
N VAL A 223 -16.24 -15.41 -6.68
CA VAL A 223 -17.39 -14.94 -7.46
C VAL A 223 -17.32 -15.56 -8.85
N VAL A 224 -18.35 -16.31 -9.27
CA VAL A 224 -18.39 -16.85 -10.62
C VAL A 224 -19.10 -15.85 -11.53
N ALA A 225 -18.35 -15.16 -12.38
CA ALA A 225 -18.90 -14.34 -13.46
C ALA A 225 -18.22 -14.72 -14.79
N GLY A 226 -18.97 -14.70 -15.89
CA GLY A 226 -18.44 -15.03 -17.22
C GLY A 226 -18.42 -16.53 -17.55
N THR A 227 -17.52 -16.94 -18.45
CA THR A 227 -17.51 -18.27 -19.07
C THR A 227 -16.52 -19.26 -18.45
N ASN A 228 -15.46 -18.77 -17.79
CA ASN A 228 -14.50 -19.62 -17.07
C ASN A 228 -14.74 -19.50 -15.56
N PRO A 229 -15.33 -20.51 -14.89
CA PRO A 229 -15.59 -20.42 -13.46
C PRO A 229 -14.32 -20.39 -12.61
N ASP A 230 -13.21 -20.92 -13.11
CA ASP A 230 -11.94 -21.01 -12.37
C ASP A 230 -11.04 -19.77 -12.58
N GLN A 231 -11.46 -18.79 -13.40
CA GLN A 231 -10.76 -17.52 -13.54
C GLN A 231 -11.16 -16.55 -12.40
N MET A 232 -10.17 -15.90 -11.80
CA MET A 232 -10.36 -14.82 -10.84
C MET A 232 -9.63 -13.56 -11.29
N ASP A 233 -10.41 -12.51 -11.55
CA ASP A 233 -9.94 -11.16 -11.80
C ASP A 233 -10.27 -10.32 -10.57
N ILE A 234 -9.25 -9.78 -9.90
CA ILE A 234 -9.42 -9.02 -8.66
C ILE A 234 -8.75 -7.67 -8.80
N VAL A 235 -9.42 -6.60 -8.40
CA VAL A 235 -8.83 -5.27 -8.21
C VAL A 235 -8.98 -4.86 -6.76
N HIS A 236 -7.87 -4.53 -6.12
CA HIS A 236 -7.82 -4.03 -4.75
C HIS A 236 -6.78 -2.91 -4.66
N ASP A 237 -7.06 -1.88 -3.89
CA ASP A 237 -6.35 -0.60 -3.85
C ASP A 237 -5.82 -0.27 -2.43
N PRO A 238 -4.96 -1.12 -1.84
CA PRO A 238 -4.30 -0.77 -0.60
C PRO A 238 -3.41 0.46 -0.74
N SER A 239 -3.07 1.08 0.38
CA SER A 239 -2.20 2.25 0.44
C SER A 239 -1.16 2.07 1.55
N LEU A 240 -0.04 2.78 1.44
CA LEU A 240 0.91 2.94 2.54
C LEU A 240 1.28 4.40 2.70
N GLY A 241 1.42 4.84 3.95
CA GLY A 241 1.63 6.24 4.24
C GLY A 241 2.19 6.48 5.62
N VAL A 242 2.34 7.77 5.93
CA VAL A 242 2.89 8.26 7.19
C VAL A 242 1.88 9.12 7.92
N VAL A 243 1.96 9.07 9.25
CA VAL A 243 1.27 10.06 10.08
C VAL A 243 2.20 11.28 10.19
N SER A 244 1.99 12.25 9.31
CA SER A 244 2.84 13.45 9.22
C SER A 244 2.71 14.32 10.47
N ALA A 245 3.84 14.57 11.13
CA ALA A 245 3.90 15.48 12.28
C ALA A 245 3.65 16.94 11.84
N ALA A 246 4.12 17.30 10.65
CA ALA A 246 3.83 18.60 10.05
C ALA A 246 2.32 18.78 9.81
N TYR A 247 1.64 17.77 9.26
CA TYR A 247 0.20 17.83 9.03
C TYR A 247 -0.61 17.87 10.33
N GLN A 248 -0.27 17.01 11.31
CA GLN A 248 -0.91 17.03 12.63
C GLN A 248 -0.79 18.41 13.29
N SER A 249 0.36 19.08 13.15
CA SER A 249 0.54 20.42 13.71
C SER A 249 -0.42 21.46 13.12
N ILE A 250 -0.81 21.31 11.85
CA ILE A 250 -1.80 22.17 11.18
C ILE A 250 -3.20 21.89 11.72
N LEU A 251 -3.55 20.62 11.92
CA LEU A 251 -4.85 20.21 12.47
C LEU A 251 -5.03 20.69 13.92
N GLU A 252 -3.99 20.58 14.75
CA GLU A 252 -4.03 20.92 16.17
C GLU A 252 -3.95 22.43 16.42
N HIS A 253 -3.29 23.17 15.53
CA HIS A 253 -3.16 24.62 15.61
C HIS A 253 -3.70 25.25 14.32
N PRO A 254 -5.03 25.26 14.11
CA PRO A 254 -5.63 26.00 13.01
C PRO A 254 -5.28 27.47 13.22
N SER A 255 -4.24 27.93 12.54
CA SER A 255 -3.78 29.31 12.59
C SER A 255 -4.90 30.13 11.98
N THR A 256 -5.78 30.72 12.79
CA THR A 256 -6.95 31.46 12.34
C THR A 256 -6.57 32.43 11.21
N PRO A 257 -6.96 32.16 9.95
CA PRO A 257 -7.09 33.22 8.99
C PRO A 257 -8.53 33.70 9.17
N THR A 258 -8.70 34.92 9.66
CA THR A 258 -9.99 35.62 9.62
C THR A 258 -10.69 35.34 8.28
N GLY A 259 -11.80 34.60 8.33
CA GLY A 259 -12.70 34.37 7.21
C GLY A 259 -12.05 33.78 5.96
N ILE A 260 -11.80 32.46 5.96
CA ILE A 260 -11.63 31.70 4.73
C ILE A 260 -12.75 30.65 4.69
N GLN A 261 -13.74 30.91 3.83
CA GLN A 261 -14.64 29.88 3.30
C GLN A 261 -13.80 28.73 2.72
N PRO A 262 -14.32 27.49 2.67
CA PRO A 262 -13.59 26.30 2.26
C PRO A 262 -13.26 26.36 0.76
N ASP A 263 -12.29 27.20 0.42
CA ASP A 263 -11.73 27.35 -0.90
C ASP A 263 -10.32 26.74 -0.84
N ILE A 264 -10.26 25.54 -1.41
CA ILE A 264 -9.12 24.68 -1.74
C ILE A 264 -7.88 25.40 -2.35
N PRO A 265 -7.93 26.58 -3.02
CA PRO A 265 -6.74 27.15 -3.67
C PRO A 265 -5.67 27.72 -2.73
N LEU A 266 -6.01 28.15 -1.50
CA LEU A 266 -5.01 28.77 -0.61
C LEU A 266 -4.15 27.72 0.11
N TYR A 267 -4.64 26.50 0.26
CA TYR A 267 -3.86 25.35 0.73
C TYR A 267 -2.80 24.90 -0.30
N ALA A 268 -3.04 25.15 -1.59
CA ALA A 268 -2.12 24.78 -2.67
C ALA A 268 -0.83 25.63 -2.70
N ALA A 269 -0.87 26.90 -2.28
CA ALA A 269 0.30 27.79 -2.33
C ALA A 269 1.36 27.46 -1.27
N THR A 270 0.95 27.00 -0.08
CA THR A 270 1.85 26.51 0.97
C THR A 270 2.34 25.09 0.70
N MET A 271 1.59 24.28 -0.05
CA MET A 271 1.98 22.91 -0.43
C MET A 271 2.87 22.87 -1.68
N ALA A 272 2.78 23.84 -2.60
CA ALA A 272 3.70 23.95 -3.74
C ALA A 272 5.18 24.14 -3.31
N ALA A 273 5.40 24.74 -2.13
CA ALA A 273 6.74 24.84 -1.53
C ALA A 273 7.22 23.50 -0.90
N MET A 274 6.29 22.60 -0.54
CA MET A 274 6.59 21.25 -0.04
C MET A 274 6.75 20.25 -1.19
N ALA A 275 5.94 20.34 -2.25
CA ALA A 275 6.03 19.54 -3.47
C ALA A 275 7.39 19.71 -4.19
N ALA A 276 7.97 20.92 -4.16
CA ALA A 276 9.31 21.17 -4.68
C ALA A 276 10.43 20.40 -3.95
N LEU A 277 10.14 19.79 -2.79
CA LEU A 277 11.07 18.96 -2.01
C LEU A 277 10.75 17.45 -2.07
N VAL A 278 9.52 17.06 -2.43
CA VAL A 278 9.12 15.65 -2.63
C VAL A 278 9.70 15.04 -3.93
N ALA A 279 10.30 15.86 -4.81
CA ALA A 279 11.14 15.40 -5.92
C ALA A 279 12.49 14.75 -5.49
N GLY A 280 12.58 14.29 -4.24
CA GLY A 280 13.71 13.56 -3.66
C GLY A 280 13.77 12.10 -4.12
N THR A 281 14.24 11.88 -5.34
CA THR A 281 14.91 10.62 -5.76
C THR A 281 14.13 9.31 -5.50
N VAL A 282 13.30 8.90 -6.46
CA VAL A 282 13.07 7.46 -6.69
C VAL A 282 14.39 6.87 -7.24
N LEU A 283 15.25 6.39 -6.34
CA LEU A 283 16.46 5.66 -6.72
C LEU A 283 16.08 4.25 -7.18
N LEU A 284 15.77 4.11 -8.46
CA LEU A 284 15.67 2.80 -9.11
C LEU A 284 17.07 2.18 -9.15
N ALA A 285 17.35 1.25 -8.24
CA ALA A 285 18.63 0.58 -8.14
C ALA A 285 18.88 -0.34 -9.36
N ARG A 286 19.44 0.23 -10.44
CA ARG A 286 19.98 -0.54 -11.56
C ARG A 286 21.39 -1.00 -11.21
N ARG A 287 21.53 -2.27 -10.81
CA ARG A 287 22.82 -2.91 -10.48
C ARG A 287 23.74 -2.95 -11.71
N GLN A 288 24.54 -1.90 -11.95
CA GLN A 288 25.62 -1.95 -12.96
C GLN A 288 26.77 -2.81 -12.43
N ARG A 289 27.04 -3.92 -13.14
CA ARG A 289 28.27 -4.68 -13.02
C ARG A 289 29.46 -3.74 -13.17
N ARG A 290 30.31 -3.65 -12.15
CA ARG A 290 31.68 -3.18 -12.32
C ARG A 290 32.39 -4.09 -13.32
N GLU A 291 32.73 -3.54 -14.48
CA GLU A 291 33.75 -4.14 -15.33
C GLU A 291 35.06 -4.14 -14.56
N ARG A 292 35.66 -5.32 -14.44
CA ARG A 292 37.08 -5.47 -14.13
C ARG A 292 37.84 -5.22 -15.42
N LYS A 293 38.67 -4.18 -15.46
CA LYS A 293 40.02 -4.18 -16.03
C LYS A 293 40.79 -2.99 -15.50
#